data_AF-A0A917BCB8-F1
#
_entry.id   AF-A0A917BCB8-F1
#
_cell.length_a   1.000
_cell.length_b   1.000
_cell.length_c   1.000
_cell.angle_alpha   90.00
_cell.angle_beta   90.00
_cell.angle_gamma   90.00
#
_symmetry.space_group_name_H-M   'P 1'
#
loop_
_entity.id
_entity.type
_entity.pdbx_description
1 polymer ?
#
loop_
_entity_poly.entity_id
_entity_poly.type
_entity_poly.pdbx_seq_one_letter_code
_entity_poly.pdbx_strand_id
1 'polypeptide(L)'
;MVKLIKGKDVLQITNTFVKEKMETLKKKIKESPEPIEVPLLKNGQYFYVRAAAGGVEVSNLHHSPFLPWSVFEETIHLLWANNRPVKKGDAMNNRLGEIELPIDSVEGNIAVKVYNKKEGESVFRRISPVVGILIWSDICRSGKGQLYLKK
;
A
#
# COMPACT_ATOMS: atom_id res chain seq x y z
N MET A 1 0.87 4.00 35.71
CA MET A 1 2.26 3.64 35.40
C MET A 1 2.30 3.14 33.96
N VAL A 2 2.65 4.00 32.99
CA VAL A 2 2.76 3.59 31.58
C VAL A 2 4.12 2.93 31.41
N LYS A 3 4.17 1.61 31.17
CA LYS A 3 5.42 0.92 30.86
C LYS A 3 5.94 1.44 29.51
N LEU A 4 7.10 2.10 29.53
CA LEU A 4 7.86 2.39 28.31
C LEU A 4 8.27 1.06 27.67
N ILE A 5 7.72 0.78 26.50
CA ILE A 5 8.09 -0.36 25.66
C ILE A 5 9.48 -0.06 25.07
N LYS A 6 10.43 -1.00 25.14
CA LYS A 6 11.80 -0.78 24.63
C LYS A 6 11.82 -0.81 23.10
N GLY A 7 12.80 -0.16 22.47
CA GLY A 7 12.87 -0.06 21.00
C GLY A 7 12.89 -1.40 20.23
N LYS A 8 13.48 -2.45 20.81
CA LYS A 8 13.44 -3.82 20.23
C LYS A 8 12.05 -4.44 20.28
N ASP A 9 11.29 -4.17 21.34
CA ASP A 9 9.93 -4.68 21.51
C ASP A 9 8.99 -4.02 20.50
N VAL A 10 9.16 -2.72 20.22
CA VAL A 10 8.38 -1.99 19.20
C VAL A 10 8.62 -2.54 17.79
N LEU A 11 9.88 -2.79 17.41
CA LEU A 11 10.22 -3.39 16.11
C LEU A 11 9.60 -4.79 15.95
N GLN A 12 9.67 -5.62 16.99
CA GLN A 12 9.10 -6.97 16.95
C GLN A 12 7.57 -6.95 16.84
N ILE A 13 6.90 -6.06 17.56
CA ILE A 13 5.44 -5.87 17.48
C ILE A 13 5.04 -5.45 16.07
N THR A 14 5.74 -4.46 15.50
CA THR A 14 5.48 -3.98 14.13
C THR A 14 5.63 -5.11 13.11
N ASN A 15 6.73 -5.87 13.16
CA ASN A 15 6.96 -6.96 12.21
C ASN A 15 5.91 -8.06 12.33
N THR A 16 5.46 -8.37 13.56
CA THR A 16 4.41 -9.36 13.81
C THR A 16 3.08 -8.90 13.20
N PHE A 17 2.69 -7.64 13.47
CA PHE A 17 1.47 -7.06 12.92
C PHE A 17 1.47 -7.04 11.38
N VAL A 18 2.56 -6.56 10.78
CA VAL A 18 2.71 -6.51 9.31
C VAL A 18 2.59 -7.91 8.73
N LYS A 19 3.26 -8.91 9.32
CA LYS A 19 3.17 -10.30 8.90
C LYS A 19 1.75 -10.84 8.94
N GLU A 20 1.02 -10.63 10.04
CA GLU A 20 -0.38 -11.07 10.17
C GLU A 20 -1.30 -10.47 9.11
N LYS A 21 -1.15 -9.16 8.83
CA LYS A 21 -1.93 -8.49 7.78
C LYS A 21 -1.55 -8.99 6.38
N MET A 22 -0.28 -9.26 6.14
CA MET A 22 0.19 -9.83 4.88
C MET A 22 -0.33 -11.26 4.67
N GLU A 23 -0.35 -12.11 5.70
CA GLU A 23 -0.95 -13.44 5.59
C GLU A 23 -2.46 -13.37 5.34
N THR A 24 -3.15 -12.44 6.00
CA THR A 24 -4.58 -12.17 5.74
C THR A 24 -4.81 -11.77 4.28
N LEU A 25 -4.01 -10.83 3.75
CA LEU A 25 -4.10 -10.37 2.36
C LEU A 25 -3.86 -11.52 1.38
N LYS A 26 -2.75 -12.24 1.54
CA LYS A 26 -2.36 -13.35 0.66
C LYS A 26 -3.39 -14.48 0.68
N LYS A 27 -3.88 -14.84 1.87
CA LYS A 27 -4.93 -15.86 2.03
C LYS A 27 -6.20 -15.43 1.30
N LYS A 28 -6.67 -14.21 1.52
CA LYS A 28 -7.89 -13.71 0.87
C LYS A 28 -7.77 -13.69 -0.66
N ILE A 29 -6.61 -13.29 -1.20
CA ILE A 29 -6.35 -13.34 -2.64
C ILE A 29 -6.39 -14.78 -3.14
N LYS A 30 -5.70 -15.71 -2.47
CA LYS A 30 -5.62 -17.12 -2.85
C LYS A 30 -6.98 -17.83 -2.83
N GLU A 31 -7.84 -17.49 -1.88
CA GLU A 31 -9.16 -18.12 -1.70
C GLU A 31 -10.25 -17.47 -2.55
N SER A 32 -9.97 -16.32 -3.18
CA SER A 32 -10.94 -15.63 -4.02
C SER A 32 -10.97 -16.23 -5.43
N PRO A 33 -12.15 -16.31 -6.07
CA PRO A 33 -12.24 -16.72 -7.46
C PRO A 33 -11.53 -15.70 -8.36
N GLU A 34 -10.75 -16.19 -9.32
CA GLU A 34 -10.03 -15.33 -10.26
C GLU A 34 -10.80 -15.09 -11.57
N PRO A 35 -10.69 -13.88 -12.17
CA PRO A 35 -9.99 -12.71 -11.64
C PRO A 35 -10.76 -12.04 -10.49
N ILE A 36 -10.04 -11.52 -9.51
CA ILE A 36 -10.64 -10.78 -8.40
C ILE A 36 -11.03 -9.40 -8.90
N GLU A 37 -12.30 -9.06 -8.76
CA GLU A 37 -12.81 -7.73 -9.08
C GLU A 37 -12.60 -6.78 -7.89
N VAL A 38 -11.85 -5.69 -8.09
CA VAL A 38 -11.56 -4.69 -7.06
C VAL A 38 -12.06 -3.31 -7.52
N PRO A 39 -12.88 -2.61 -6.71
CA PRO A 39 -13.38 -1.29 -7.08
C PRO A 39 -12.27 -0.25 -7.09
N LEU A 40 -12.27 0.59 -8.12
CA LEU A 40 -11.58 1.88 -8.10
C LEU A 40 -12.30 2.83 -7.13
N LEU A 41 -11.52 3.66 -6.45
CA LEU A 41 -12.03 4.59 -5.45
C LEU A 41 -13.00 5.66 -5.99
N LYS A 42 -13.08 5.83 -7.30
CA LYS A 42 -13.91 6.83 -7.98
C LYS A 42 -14.69 6.17 -9.11
N ASN A 43 -15.90 6.68 -9.34
CA ASN A 43 -16.71 6.44 -10.54
C ASN A 43 -17.27 5.02 -10.73
N GLY A 44 -17.30 4.18 -9.69
CA GLY A 44 -17.91 2.84 -9.76
C GLY A 44 -17.22 1.88 -10.74
N GLN A 45 -16.01 2.22 -11.18
CA GLN A 45 -15.21 1.39 -12.07
C GLN A 45 -14.45 0.32 -11.26
N TYR A 46 -14.01 -0.73 -11.93
CA TYR A 46 -13.26 -1.82 -11.32
C TYR A 46 -11.94 -2.07 -12.06
N PHE A 47 -11.01 -2.74 -11.38
CA PHE A 47 -9.85 -3.37 -12.00
C PHE A 47 -9.76 -4.81 -11.51
N TYR A 48 -9.03 -5.61 -12.26
CA TYR A 48 -8.90 -7.04 -12.00
C TYR A 48 -7.54 -7.34 -11.39
N VAL A 49 -7.53 -8.25 -10.42
CA VAL A 49 -6.33 -8.73 -9.73
C VAL A 49 -6.20 -10.23 -9.94
N ARG A 50 -4.98 -10.68 -10.24
CA ARG A 50 -4.62 -12.10 -10.32
C ARG A 50 -3.44 -12.38 -9.39
N ALA A 51 -3.45 -13.52 -8.72
CA ALA A 51 -2.31 -13.96 -7.94
C ALA A 51 -1.12 -14.23 -8.86
N ALA A 52 0.07 -13.81 -8.43
CA ALA A 52 1.31 -14.07 -9.14
C ALA A 52 2.40 -14.50 -8.15
N ALA A 53 3.44 -15.17 -8.66
CA ALA A 53 4.60 -15.49 -7.85
C ALA A 53 5.23 -14.19 -7.32
N GLY A 54 5.34 -14.06 -5.99
CA GLY A 54 5.93 -12.88 -5.35
C GLY A 54 5.07 -11.61 -5.34
N GLY A 55 3.81 -11.64 -5.80
CA GLY A 55 2.95 -10.47 -5.81
C GLY A 55 1.58 -10.69 -6.44
N VAL A 56 1.08 -9.66 -7.11
CA VAL A 56 -0.15 -9.70 -7.92
C VAL A 56 0.05 -8.99 -9.25
N GLU A 57 -0.74 -9.39 -10.24
CA GLU A 57 -0.91 -8.62 -11.48
C GLU A 57 -2.23 -7.85 -11.45
N VAL A 58 -2.22 -6.60 -11.92
CA VAL A 58 -3.40 -5.73 -11.97
C VAL A 58 -3.66 -5.20 -13.37
N SER A 59 -4.93 -5.17 -13.77
CA SER A 59 -5.31 -4.77 -15.13
C SER A 59 -5.20 -3.27 -15.43
N ASN A 60 -5.07 -2.42 -14.40
CA ASN A 60 -5.11 -0.96 -14.55
C ASN A 60 -3.72 -0.29 -14.63
N LEU A 61 -2.62 -1.06 -14.64
CA LEU A 61 -1.25 -0.53 -14.79
C LEU A 61 -0.61 -0.80 -16.16
N HIS A 62 -1.38 -1.32 -17.12
CA HIS A 62 -0.99 -1.44 -18.53
C HIS A 62 0.37 -2.17 -18.69
N HIS A 63 1.43 -1.44 -19.04
CA HIS A 63 2.77 -1.98 -19.31
C HIS A 63 3.56 -2.36 -18.05
N SER A 64 3.06 -2.07 -16.85
CA SER A 64 3.69 -2.46 -15.58
C SER A 64 2.66 -3.08 -14.61
N PRO A 65 2.00 -4.21 -14.99
CA PRO A 65 0.88 -4.77 -14.25
C PRO A 65 1.29 -5.40 -12.91
N PHE A 66 2.56 -5.78 -12.75
CA PHE A 66 3.03 -6.48 -11.56
C PHE A 66 3.24 -5.55 -10.36
N LEU A 67 2.70 -5.95 -9.22
CA LEU A 67 2.92 -5.34 -7.91
C LEU A 67 3.51 -6.39 -6.95
N PRO A 68 4.79 -6.28 -6.54
CA PRO A 68 5.37 -7.23 -5.61
C PRO A 68 4.77 -7.10 -4.21
N TRP A 69 4.82 -8.17 -3.41
CA TRP A 69 4.30 -8.17 -2.04
C TRP A 69 4.88 -7.07 -1.16
N SER A 70 6.14 -6.68 -1.41
CA SER A 70 6.84 -5.61 -0.70
C SER A 70 6.14 -4.25 -0.81
N VAL A 71 5.35 -4.00 -1.86
CA VAL A 71 4.51 -2.80 -1.98
C VAL A 71 3.48 -2.73 -0.85
N PHE A 72 2.81 -3.84 -0.57
CA PHE A 72 1.78 -3.91 0.46
C PHE A 72 2.40 -3.96 1.85
N GLU A 73 3.48 -4.72 2.02
CA GLU A 73 4.24 -4.82 3.27
C GLU A 73 4.70 -3.44 3.74
N GLU A 74 5.37 -2.69 2.86
CA GLU A 74 5.89 -1.36 3.18
C GLU A 74 4.74 -0.36 3.44
N THR A 75 3.62 -0.46 2.71
CA THR A 75 2.44 0.38 2.98
C THR A 75 1.87 0.10 4.37
N ILE A 76 1.73 -1.17 4.76
CA ILE A 76 1.19 -1.55 6.08
C ILE A 76 2.16 -1.12 7.18
N HIS A 77 3.47 -1.29 6.97
CA HIS A 77 4.51 -0.81 7.86
C HIS A 77 4.43 0.71 8.08
N LEU A 78 4.35 1.49 7.00
CA LEU A 78 4.21 2.95 7.03
C LEU A 78 2.97 3.37 7.83
N LEU A 79 1.82 2.74 7.56
CA LEU A 79 0.55 3.04 8.25
C LEU A 79 0.61 2.70 9.74
N TRP A 80 1.16 1.54 10.10
CA TRP A 80 1.28 1.11 11.49
C TRP A 80 2.21 2.04 12.27
N ALA A 81 3.38 2.34 11.71
CA ALA A 81 4.36 3.22 12.32
C ALA A 81 3.83 4.65 12.55
N ASN A 82 2.96 5.14 11.67
CA ASN A 82 2.49 6.52 11.75
C ASN A 82 1.36 6.74 12.77
N ASN A 83 0.67 5.70 13.26
CA ASN A 83 -0.48 5.78 14.19
C ASN A 83 -1.56 6.84 13.84
N ARG A 84 -1.52 7.36 12.61
CA ARG A 84 -2.33 8.45 12.05
C ARG A 84 -2.56 8.15 10.58
N PRO A 85 -3.56 8.78 9.94
CA PRO A 85 -3.82 8.60 8.52
C PRO A 85 -2.64 9.11 7.69
N VAL A 86 -2.26 8.37 6.65
CA VAL A 86 -1.12 8.70 5.79
C VAL A 86 -1.61 9.25 4.45
N LYS A 87 -0.94 10.27 3.90
CA LYS A 87 -1.26 10.82 2.56
C LYS A 87 -1.05 9.72 1.52
N LYS A 88 -1.96 9.62 0.54
CA LYS A 88 -1.84 8.66 -0.57
C LYS A 88 -0.67 9.00 -1.50
N GLY A 89 -0.43 10.29 -1.73
CA GLY A 89 0.50 10.79 -2.73
C GLY A 89 -0.16 10.91 -4.11
N ASP A 90 0.38 11.79 -4.94
CA ASP A 90 -0.05 11.99 -6.32
C ASP A 90 1.13 12.15 -7.28
N ALA A 91 1.55 11.05 -7.89
CA ALA A 91 2.61 11.04 -8.89
C ALA A 91 2.22 11.50 -10.30
N MET A 92 0.97 11.93 -10.54
CA MET A 92 0.53 12.28 -11.90
C MET A 92 1.30 13.46 -12.50
N ASN A 93 1.53 14.51 -11.72
CA ASN A 93 2.22 15.73 -12.17
C ASN A 93 3.27 16.23 -11.18
N ASN A 94 3.67 15.39 -10.21
CA ASN A 94 4.60 15.77 -9.15
C ASN A 94 5.79 14.84 -9.12
N ARG A 95 6.96 15.41 -8.79
CA ARG A 95 8.19 14.66 -8.53
C ARG A 95 8.25 14.22 -7.09
N LEU A 96 8.98 13.13 -6.83
CA LEU A 96 9.15 12.60 -5.49
C LEU A 96 9.77 13.67 -4.57
N GLY A 97 9.16 13.91 -3.41
CA GLY A 97 9.58 14.93 -2.45
C GLY A 97 8.78 16.24 -2.53
N GLU A 98 8.00 16.45 -3.60
CA GLU A 98 7.12 17.62 -3.71
C GLU A 98 5.89 17.51 -2.79
N ILE A 99 5.21 18.65 -2.57
CA ILE A 99 4.10 18.75 -1.61
C ILE A 99 2.97 17.74 -1.85
N GLU A 100 2.70 17.40 -3.12
CA GLU A 100 1.68 16.41 -3.50
C GLU A 100 2.20 14.97 -3.57
N LEU A 101 3.52 14.76 -3.60
CA LEU A 101 4.17 13.45 -3.55
C LEU A 101 5.31 13.43 -2.52
N PRO A 102 5.02 13.65 -1.21
CA PRO A 102 6.06 13.62 -0.20
C PRO A 102 6.53 12.18 0.02
N ILE A 103 7.78 12.01 0.45
CA ILE A 103 8.40 10.68 0.66
C ILE A 103 7.65 9.85 1.71
N ASP A 104 6.99 10.50 2.67
CA ASP A 104 6.21 9.84 3.72
C ASP A 104 4.74 9.58 3.32
N SER A 105 4.35 9.90 2.08
CA SER A 105 3.09 9.41 1.49
C SER A 105 3.22 7.94 1.10
N VAL A 106 2.09 7.24 0.93
CA VAL A 106 2.07 5.85 0.47
C VAL A 106 2.83 5.70 -0.85
N GLU A 107 2.48 6.47 -1.88
CA GLU A 107 3.13 6.37 -3.19
C GLU A 107 4.60 6.77 -3.16
N GLY A 108 4.96 7.82 -2.41
CA GLY A 108 6.34 8.26 -2.26
C GLY A 108 7.21 7.26 -1.51
N ASN A 109 6.71 6.69 -0.41
CA ASN A 109 7.42 5.71 0.39
C ASN A 109 7.66 4.40 -0.39
N ILE A 110 6.65 3.91 -1.11
CA ILE A 110 6.80 2.77 -2.04
C ILE A 110 7.85 3.08 -3.11
N ALA A 111 7.83 4.29 -3.70
CA ALA A 111 8.78 4.68 -4.73
C ALA A 111 10.22 4.57 -4.23
N VAL A 112 10.51 5.05 -3.02
CA VAL A 112 11.84 4.96 -2.40
C VAL A 112 12.19 3.52 -2.02
N LYS A 113 11.33 2.84 -1.28
CA LYS A 113 11.67 1.60 -0.58
C LYS A 113 11.58 0.35 -1.44
N VAL A 114 10.72 0.37 -2.46
CA VAL A 114 10.50 -0.78 -3.34
C VAL A 114 11.11 -0.55 -4.71
N TYR A 115 11.03 0.67 -5.23
CA TYR A 115 11.47 1.00 -6.59
C TYR A 115 12.75 1.84 -6.65
N ASN A 116 13.42 2.06 -5.51
CA ASN A 116 14.71 2.76 -5.40
C ASN A 116 14.73 4.16 -6.05
N LYS A 117 13.59 4.86 -6.02
CA LYS A 117 13.49 6.23 -6.53
C LYS A 117 14.14 7.23 -5.58
N LYS A 118 14.69 8.29 -6.16
CA LYS A 118 15.31 9.41 -5.44
C LYS A 118 14.43 10.65 -5.51
N GLU A 119 14.59 11.54 -4.54
CA GLU A 119 13.94 12.86 -4.56
C GLU A 119 14.20 13.59 -5.89
N GLY A 120 13.18 14.28 -6.39
CA GLY A 120 13.19 14.94 -7.70
C GLY A 120 12.92 14.02 -8.89
N GLU A 121 12.88 12.69 -8.72
CA GLU A 121 12.56 11.78 -9.82
C GLU A 121 11.06 11.66 -10.08
N SER A 122 10.71 11.38 -11.34
CA SER A 122 9.35 10.98 -11.70
C SER A 122 9.05 9.56 -11.23
N VAL A 123 7.85 9.38 -10.68
CA VAL A 123 7.34 8.11 -10.15
C VAL A 123 6.22 7.61 -11.06
N PHE A 124 6.27 6.33 -11.45
CA PHE A 124 5.15 5.71 -12.16
C PHE A 124 4.02 5.45 -11.18
N ARG A 125 2.83 5.99 -11.49
CA ARG A 125 1.68 6.03 -10.60
C ARG A 125 1.11 4.63 -10.36
N ARG A 126 1.09 4.19 -9.11
CA ARG A 126 0.58 2.87 -8.68
C ARG A 126 -0.40 2.96 -7.51
N ILE A 127 -0.69 4.15 -7.02
CA ILE A 127 -1.46 4.33 -5.79
C ILE A 127 -2.88 3.73 -5.85
N SER A 128 -3.55 3.80 -7.01
CA SER A 128 -4.93 3.33 -7.17
C SER A 128 -5.10 1.84 -6.88
N PRO A 129 -4.38 0.91 -7.55
CA PRO A 129 -4.51 -0.51 -7.26
C PRO A 129 -4.02 -0.89 -5.86
N VAL A 130 -2.95 -0.26 -5.36
CA VAL A 130 -2.43 -0.54 -4.01
C VAL A 130 -3.48 -0.24 -2.95
N VAL A 131 -4.08 0.95 -2.99
CA VAL A 131 -5.13 1.34 -2.04
C VAL A 131 -6.38 0.49 -2.22
N GLY A 132 -6.78 0.23 -3.48
CA GLY A 132 -7.97 -0.57 -3.79
C GLY A 132 -7.90 -1.97 -3.18
N ILE A 133 -6.76 -2.66 -3.36
CA ILE A 133 -6.54 -4.01 -2.82
C ILE A 133 -6.55 -4.01 -1.28
N LEU A 134 -5.92 -3.02 -0.64
CA LEU A 134 -5.91 -2.94 0.83
C LEU A 134 -7.29 -2.65 1.45
N ILE A 135 -8.15 -1.93 0.74
CA ILE A 135 -9.53 -1.70 1.16
C ILE A 135 -10.39 -2.93 0.90
N TRP A 136 -10.28 -3.52 -0.28
CA TRP A 136 -10.99 -4.75 -0.63
C TRP A 136 -10.66 -5.90 0.33
N SER A 137 -9.41 -5.97 0.80
CA SER A 137 -8.96 -6.95 1.81
C SER A 137 -9.35 -6.62 3.24
N ASP A 138 -10.08 -5.52 3.46
CA ASP A 138 -10.51 -5.05 4.78
C ASP A 138 -9.38 -4.64 5.74
N ILE A 139 -8.17 -4.43 5.23
CA ILE A 139 -7.01 -3.97 6.02
C ILE A 139 -7.05 -2.46 6.22
N CYS A 140 -7.55 -1.72 5.22
CA CYS A 140 -7.60 -0.27 5.23
C CYS A 140 -8.99 0.27 4.95
N ARG A 141 -9.18 1.56 5.25
CA ARG A 141 -10.29 2.37 4.74
C ARG A 141 -9.77 3.64 4.07
N SER A 142 -10.49 4.10 3.06
CA SER A 142 -10.17 5.31 2.32
C SER A 142 -10.72 6.57 3.02
N GLY A 143 -9.96 7.66 3.00
CA GLY A 143 -10.50 9.02 3.14
C GLY A 143 -9.98 9.94 2.03
N LYS A 144 -10.34 11.23 2.12
CA LYS A 144 -9.99 12.25 1.13
C LYS A 144 -8.47 12.47 1.11
N GLY A 145 -7.79 11.96 0.08
CA GLY A 145 -6.33 12.03 -0.06
C GLY A 145 -5.53 11.20 0.96
N GLN A 146 -6.19 10.48 1.88
CA GLN A 146 -5.57 9.76 2.98
C GLN A 146 -5.99 8.29 3.02
N LEU A 147 -5.11 7.46 3.57
CA LEU A 147 -5.33 6.05 3.85
C LEU A 147 -5.26 5.80 5.35
N TYR A 148 -6.18 4.97 5.85
CA TYR A 148 -6.29 4.65 7.27
C TYR A 148 -6.17 3.14 7.44
N LEU A 149 -5.32 2.74 8.38
CA LEU A 149 -5.29 1.36 8.84
C LEU A 149 -6.56 1.05 9.65
N LYS A 150 -7.20 -0.09 9.39
CA LYS A 150 -8.25 -0.61 10.25
C LYS A 150 -7.60 -1.32 11.44
N LYS A 151 -7.96 -0.89 12.64
CA LYS A 151 -7.53 -1.48 13.91
C LYS A 151 -8.56 -2.50 14.37
#